data_AF-A0A699WJ17-F1
#
_entry.id   AF-A0A699WJ17-F1
#
_cell.length_a   1.000
_cell.length_b   1.000
_cell.length_c   1.000
_cell.angle_alpha   90.00
_cell.angle_beta   90.00
_cell.angle_gamma   90.00
#
_symmetry.space_group_name_H-M   'P 1'
#
loop_
_entity.id
_entity.type
_entity.pdbx_description
1 polymer ?
#
loop_
_entity_poly.entity_id
_entity_poly.type
_entity_poly.pdbx_seq_one_letter_code
_entity_poly.pdbx_strand_id
1 'polypeptide(L)'
;MGLWYPKDTGFELTAFSDSDHAGCLDSRKSTSGGIQFLGGDKLVNWSSKKQDCTSMYFAEAEYVSLSAYCAQVLWMRTQLT
;
A
#
# COMPACT_ATOMS: atom_id res chain seq x y z
N MET A 1 -1.29 -22.58 -2.12
CA MET A 1 -1.87 -22.05 -3.37
C MET A 1 -0.99 -20.90 -3.82
N GLY A 2 -0.47 -20.93 -5.04
CA GLY A 2 0.38 -19.88 -5.60
C GLY A 2 -0.33 -19.12 -6.72
N LEU A 3 0.00 -17.83 -6.88
CA LEU A 3 -0.41 -17.04 -8.03
C LEU A 3 0.70 -17.14 -9.09
N TRP A 4 0.34 -17.47 -10.33
CA TRP A 4 1.27 -17.59 -11.45
C TRP A 4 1.15 -16.36 -12.34
N TYR A 5 2.28 -15.71 -12.64
CA TYR A 5 2.32 -14.55 -13.54
C TYR A 5 3.08 -14.90 -14.82
N PRO A 6 2.56 -14.52 -16.00
CA PRO A 6 3.25 -14.75 -17.26
C PRO A 6 4.54 -13.93 -17.33
N LYS A 7 5.62 -14.56 -17.78
CA LYS A 7 6.97 -13.99 -17.82
C LYS A 7 7.13 -12.82 -18.80
N ASP A 8 6.26 -12.72 -19.81
CA ASP A 8 6.41 -11.81 -20.96
C ASP A 8 5.57 -10.53 -20.88
N THR A 9 4.72 -10.35 -19.88
CA THR A 9 4.12 -9.04 -19.62
C THR A 9 5.15 -8.18 -18.89
N GLY A 10 5.50 -7.01 -19.42
CA GLY A 10 6.37 -6.06 -18.72
C GLY A 10 5.93 -5.94 -17.26
N PHE A 11 6.85 -6.20 -16.33
CA PHE A 11 6.58 -6.21 -14.89
C PHE A 11 6.50 -4.77 -14.36
N GLU A 12 5.49 -4.04 -14.82
CA GLU A 12 5.13 -2.74 -14.29
C GLU A 12 4.36 -2.95 -12.98
N LEU A 13 5.00 -2.61 -11.87
CA LEU A 13 4.40 -2.63 -10.54
C LEU A 13 4.06 -1.20 -10.15
N THR A 14 2.77 -0.90 -10.07
CA THR A 14 2.24 0.43 -9.73
C THR A 14 1.48 0.33 -8.42
N ALA A 15 1.78 1.22 -7.48
CA ALA A 15 1.13 1.25 -6.18
C ALA A 15 0.65 2.65 -5.83
N PHE A 16 -0.54 2.73 -5.25
CA PHE A 16 -1.11 3.96 -4.72
C PHE A 16 -1.35 3.76 -3.23
N SER A 17 -1.09 4.80 -2.45
CA SER A 17 -1.31 4.85 -1.01
C SER A 17 -2.03 6.16 -0.69
N ASP A 18 -2.93 6.09 0.28
CA ASP A 18 -3.65 7.22 0.83
C ASP A 18 -3.77 7.04 2.35
N SER A 19 -3.95 8.14 3.07
CA SER A 19 -4.26 8.06 4.49
C SER A 19 -5.26 9.14 4.87
N ASP A 20 -6.25 8.76 5.68
CA ASP A 20 -7.03 9.75 6.40
C ASP A 20 -6.20 10.36 7.55
N HIS A 21 -6.64 11.52 8.07
CA HIS A 21 -6.09 12.09 9.29
C HIS A 21 -7.12 12.04 10.42
N ALA A 22 -6.74 11.38 11.51
CA ALA A 22 -7.59 11.20 12.68
C ALA A 22 -9.01 10.68 12.35
N GLY A 23 -9.13 9.84 11.31
CA GLY A 23 -10.42 9.35 10.81
C GLY A 23 -11.18 8.47 11.82
N CYS A 24 -10.47 7.81 12.73
CA CYS A 24 -11.11 7.10 13.85
C CYS A 24 -11.41 8.06 15.00
N LEU A 25 -12.69 8.37 15.25
CA LEU A 25 -13.11 9.29 16.31
C LEU A 25 -12.66 8.85 17.71
N ASP A 26 -12.72 7.55 18.00
CA ASP A 26 -12.42 7.01 19.32
C ASP A 26 -10.93 7.13 19.69
N SER A 27 -10.05 6.78 18.74
CA SER A 27 -8.61 6.74 19.01
C SER A 27 -7.82 7.87 18.35
N ARG A 28 -8.48 8.70 17.54
CA ARG A 28 -7.87 9.75 16.71
C ARG A 28 -6.75 9.23 15.80
N LYS A 29 -6.74 7.93 15.50
CA LYS A 29 -5.74 7.29 14.65
C LYS A 29 -6.17 7.41 13.19
N SER A 30 -5.17 7.57 12.33
CA SER A 30 -5.34 7.55 10.89
C SER A 30 -5.63 6.14 10.37
N THR A 31 -6.26 6.05 9.20
CA THR A 31 -6.44 4.83 8.42
C THR A 31 -5.64 4.95 7.14
N SER A 32 -4.68 4.06 6.95
CA SER A 32 -3.93 3.93 5.70
C SER A 32 -4.70 3.03 4.75
N GLY A 33 -4.88 3.48 3.52
CA GLY A 33 -5.43 2.71 2.41
C GLY A 33 -4.44 2.62 1.26
N GLY A 34 -4.60 1.62 0.40
CA GLY A 34 -3.85 1.58 -0.83
C GLY A 34 -4.05 0.33 -1.66
N ILE A 35 -3.58 0.41 -2.90
CA ILE A 35 -3.82 -0.58 -3.95
C ILE A 35 -2.53 -0.80 -4.74
N GLN A 36 -2.31 -2.03 -5.19
CA GLN A 36 -1.15 -2.44 -5.98
C GLN A 36 -1.61 -3.15 -7.25
N PHE A 37 -1.07 -2.72 -8.38
CA PHE A 37 -1.33 -3.24 -9.70
C PHE A 37 -0.07 -3.87 -10.29
N LEU A 38 -0.24 -4.96 -11.03
CA LEU A 38 0.82 -5.60 -11.79
C LEU A 38 0.49 -5.62 -13.28
N GLY A 39 1.44 -5.25 -14.14
CA GLY A 39 1.25 -5.21 -15.58
C GLY A 39 0.19 -4.19 -16.00
N GLY A 40 0.18 -3.03 -15.33
CA GLY A 40 -0.68 -1.88 -15.62
C GLY A 40 -2.06 -1.91 -14.95
N ASP A 41 -2.86 -2.94 -15.20
CA ASP A 41 -4.30 -2.95 -14.92
C ASP A 41 -4.78 -4.05 -13.95
N LYS A 42 -3.92 -5.02 -13.61
CA LYS A 42 -4.31 -6.15 -12.75
C LYS A 42 -4.10 -5.82 -11.27
N LEU A 43 -5.18 -5.57 -10.53
CA LEU A 43 -5.13 -5.38 -9.07
C LEU A 43 -4.69 -6.70 -8.40
N VAL A 44 -3.55 -6.68 -7.72
CA VAL A 44 -2.99 -7.86 -7.04
C VAL A 44 -3.14 -7.79 -5.52
N ASN A 45 -3.23 -6.58 -4.97
CA ASN A 45 -3.41 -6.38 -3.53
C ASN A 45 -4.13 -5.05 -3.25
N TRP A 46 -4.97 -5.05 -2.23
CA TRP A 46 -5.58 -3.87 -1.66
C TRP A 46 -5.62 -4.00 -0.15
N SER A 47 -5.49 -2.89 0.56
CA SER A 47 -5.67 -2.91 2.01
C SER A 47 -6.23 -1.58 2.50
N SER A 48 -6.94 -1.65 3.62
CA SER A 48 -7.33 -0.50 4.42
C SER A 48 -7.10 -0.89 5.88
N LYS A 49 -6.15 -0.21 6.54
CA LYS A 49 -5.67 -0.56 7.87
C LYS A 49 -5.55 0.69 8.73
N LYS A 50 -6.12 0.63 9.92
CA LYS A 50 -5.91 1.62 10.97
C LYS A 50 -4.43 1.64 11.37
N GLN A 51 -3.81 2.81 11.40
CA GLN A 51 -2.41 2.99 11.80
C GLN A 51 -2.22 2.63 13.27
N ASP A 52 -1.06 2.07 13.59
CA ASP A 52 -0.73 1.64 14.95
C ASP A 52 -0.38 2.84 15.85
N CYS A 53 0.19 3.90 15.26
CA CYS A 53 0.47 5.18 15.90
C CYS A 53 -0.58 6.25 15.53
N THR A 54 -0.66 7.30 16.34
CA THR A 54 -1.47 8.49 16.05
C THR A 54 -0.57 9.54 15.42
N SER A 55 -0.87 9.96 14.19
CA SER A 55 -0.17 11.06 13.53
C SER A 55 -0.72 12.40 14.00
N MET A 56 0.17 13.37 14.22
CA MET A 56 -0.24 14.75 14.56
C MET A 56 -0.60 15.55 13.32
N TYR A 57 -0.07 15.17 12.15
CA TYR A 57 -0.27 15.89 10.89
C TYR A 57 -0.75 14.98 9.78
N PHE A 58 -1.43 15.57 8.78
CA PHE A 58 -1.86 14.85 7.57
C PHE A 58 -0.67 14.29 6.78
N ALA A 59 0.35 15.13 6.52
CA ALA A 59 1.55 14.72 5.80
C ALA A 59 2.32 13.58 6.49
N GLU A 60 2.31 13.54 7.82
CA GLU A 60 2.90 12.44 8.59
C GLU A 60 2.11 11.14 8.37
N ALA A 61 0.78 11.20 8.43
CA ALA A 61 -0.09 10.05 8.18
C ALA A 61 0.08 9.51 6.75
N GLU A 62 0.15 10.39 5.75
CA GLU A 62 0.43 10.03 4.36
C GLU A 62 1.80 9.38 4.23
N TYR A 63 2.85 9.97 4.81
CA TYR A 63 4.21 9.42 4.76
C TYR A 63 4.29 8.03 5.39
N VAL A 64 3.65 7.82 6.55
CA VAL A 64 3.57 6.50 7.19
C VAL A 64 2.90 5.49 6.26
N SER A 65 1.77 5.84 5.65
CA SER A 65 1.08 4.96 4.68
C SER A 65 1.98 4.61 3.49
N LEU A 66 2.62 5.62 2.89
CA LEU A 66 3.46 5.48 1.72
C LEU A 66 4.69 4.62 2.01
N SER A 67 5.32 4.79 3.18
CA SER A 67 6.49 4.02 3.60
C SER A 67 6.18 2.52 3.70
N ALA A 68 5.02 2.16 4.26
CA ALA A 68 4.60 0.76 4.38
C ALA A 68 4.30 0.14 3.01
N TYR A 69 3.64 0.88 2.12
CA TYR A 69 3.35 0.43 0.76
C TYR A 69 4.62 0.30 -0.09
N CYS A 70 5.58 1.22 0.04
CA CYS A 70 6.90 1.10 -0.59
C CYS A 70 7.61 -0.18 -0.15
N ALA A 71 7.62 -0.49 1.14
CA ALA A 71 8.22 -1.74 1.64
C ALA A 71 7.55 -2.98 1.03
N GLN A 72 6.22 -2.99 0.87
CA GLN A 72 5.50 -4.08 0.23
C GLN A 72 5.84 -4.21 -1.26
N VAL A 73 5.92 -3.09 -1.98
CA VAL A 73 6.32 -3.04 -3.40
C VAL A 73 7.75 -3.56 -3.59
N LEU A 74 8.69 -3.15 -2.72
CA LEU A 74 10.06 -3.65 -2.70
C LEU A 74 10.10 -5.17 -2.49
N TRP A 75 9.33 -5.68 -1.52
CA TRP A 75 9.22 -7.12 -1.28
C TRP A 75 8.68 -7.86 -2.51
N MET A 76 7.62 -7.36 -3.15
CA MET A 76 7.07 -7.96 -4.37
C MET A 76 8.10 -7.98 -5.51
N ARG A 77 8.86 -6.90 -5.70
CA ARG A 77 9.95 -6.89 -6.69
C ARG A 77 10.97 -7.98 -6.43
N THR A 78 11.37 -8.20 -5.18
CA THR A 78 12.31 -9.29 -4.82
C THR A 78 11.74 -10.68 -5.06
N GLN A 79 10.42 -10.88 -4.97
CA GLN A 79 9.80 -12.18 -5.25
C GLN A 79 9.57 -12.44 -6.75
N LEU A 80 9.45 -11.37 -7.55
CA LEU A 80 9.16 -11.45 -8.98
C LEU A 80 10.40 -11.37 -9.88
N THR A 81 11.57 -11.07 -9.30
CA THR A 81 12.89 -11.08 -9.96
C THR A 81 13.63 -12.36 -9.61
#